data_AF-A0A485B0R5-F1
#
_entry.id   AF-A0A485B0R5-F1
#
_cell.length_a   1.000
_cell.length_b   1.000
_cell.length_c   1.000
_cell.angle_alpha   90.00
_cell.angle_beta   90.00
_cell.angle_gamma   90.00
#
_symmetry.space_group_name_H-M   'P 1'
#
loop_
_entity.id
_entity.type
_entity.pdbx_description
1 polymer ?
#
loop_
_entity_poly.entity_id
_entity_poly.type
_entity_poly.pdbx_seq_one_letter_code
_entity_poly.pdbx_strand_id
1 'polypeptide(L)' 'MAKQDYYEILGVSKTAEEREIKKAYKRLAMKYHPDRNQGDKEAEAKFKEIKEAYEILD' A
#
# COMPACT_ATOMS: atom_id res chain seq x y z
N MET A 1 18.60 -2.86 6.39
CA MET A 1 17.34 -2.14 6.67
C MET A 1 16.26 -2.91 5.98
N ALA A 2 15.62 -3.78 6.76
CA ALA A 2 14.73 -4.81 6.26
C ALA A 2 13.61 -4.16 5.47
N LYS A 3 13.25 -4.76 4.33
CA LYS A 3 11.93 -4.65 3.71
C LYS A 3 10.92 -4.45 4.84
N GLN A 4 10.45 -3.22 5.10
CA GLN A 4 9.29 -3.05 5.98
C GLN A 4 8.26 -3.99 5.38
N ASP A 5 7.82 -4.96 6.17
CA ASP A 5 7.07 -6.11 5.69
C ASP A 5 5.98 -5.56 4.76
N TYR A 6 6.04 -5.88 3.46
CA TYR A 6 5.08 -5.34 2.49
C TYR A 6 3.63 -5.69 2.92
N TYR A 7 3.50 -6.79 3.67
CA TYR A 7 2.29 -7.18 4.39
C TYR A 7 1.87 -6.15 5.46
N GLU A 8 2.78 -5.61 6.26
CA GLU A 8 2.50 -4.53 7.22
C GLU A 8 2.14 -3.22 6.52
N ILE A 9 2.80 -2.88 5.41
CA ILE A 9 2.49 -1.68 4.61
C ILE A 9 1.06 -1.77 4.07
N LEU A 10 0.66 -2.93 3.57
CA LEU A 10 -0.71 -3.18 3.13
C LEU A 10 -1.68 -3.43 4.31
N GLY A 11 -1.17 -3.64 5.52
CA GLY A 11 -1.96 -3.95 6.70
C GLY A 11 -2.68 -5.30 6.60
N VAL A 12 -2.02 -6.30 6.04
CA VAL A 12 -2.51 -7.67 5.85
C VAL A 12 -1.60 -8.69 6.55
N SER A 13 -2.11 -9.91 6.76
CA SER A 13 -1.31 -11.01 7.27
C SER A 13 -0.22 -11.43 6.27
N LYS A 14 0.89 -11.98 6.75
CA LYS A 14 1.90 -12.63 5.89
C LYS A 14 1.36 -13.85 5.14
N THR A 15 0.25 -14.40 5.63
CA THR A 15 -0.49 -15.51 5.02
C THR A 15 -1.69 -15.04 4.19
N ALA A 16 -1.80 -13.73 3.94
CA ALA A 16 -2.94 -13.17 3.22
C ALA A 16 -2.99 -13.69 1.78
N GLU A 17 -4.20 -13.96 1.30
CA GLU A 17 -4.41 -14.35 -0.09
C GLU A 17 -4.30 -13.14 -1.02
N GLU A 18 -4.02 -13.40 -2.30
CA GLU A 18 -3.94 -12.39 -3.37
C GLU A 18 -5.19 -11.47 -3.39
N ARG A 19 -6.37 -12.04 -3.11
CA ARG A 19 -7.62 -11.28 -3.00
C ARG A 19 -7.60 -10.26 -1.86
N GLU A 20 -7.02 -10.62 -0.71
CA GLU A 20 -6.90 -9.74 0.45
C GLU A 20 -5.88 -8.64 0.19
N ILE A 21 -4.74 -8.98 -0.42
CA ILE A 21 -3.71 -8.04 -0.86
C ILE A 21 -4.32 -7.01 -1.83
N LYS A 22 -5.05 -7.45 -2.86
CA LYS A 22 -5.75 -6.58 -3.81
C LYS A 22 -6.77 -5.66 -3.15
N LYS A 23 -7.54 -6.18 -2.18
CA LYS A 23 -8.53 -5.39 -1.44
C LYS A 23 -7.86 -4.33 -0.57
N ALA A 24 -6.78 -4.69 0.11
CA ALA A 24 -6.00 -3.79 0.95
C ALA A 24 -5.35 -2.68 0.12
N TYR A 25 -4.70 -3.03 -0.99
CA TYR A 25 -4.12 -2.08 -1.94
C TYR A 25 -5.17 -1.08 -2.44
N LYS A 26 -6.33 -1.55 -2.95
CA LYS A 26 -7.40 -0.64 -3.44
C LYS A 26 -7.86 0.35 -2.38
N ARG A 27 -8.07 -0.11 -1.13
CA ARG A 27 -8.48 0.75 -0.01
C ARG A 27 -7.43 1.82 0.29
N LEU A 28 -6.17 1.42 0.35
CA LEU A 28 -5.07 2.32 0.70
C LEU A 28 -4.73 3.28 -0.45
N ALA A 29 -4.73 2.80 -1.69
CA ALA A 29 -4.55 3.61 -2.89
C ALA A 29 -5.63 4.71 -3.00
N MET A 30 -6.90 4.38 -2.71
CA MET A 30 -7.97 5.40 -2.65
C MET A 30 -7.79 6.38 -1.50
N LYS A 31 -7.25 5.94 -0.35
CA LYS A 31 -7.03 6.80 0.82
C LYS A 31 -5.91 7.81 0.58
N TYR A 32 -4.81 7.36 -0.03
CA TYR A 32 -3.60 8.16 -0.26
C TYR A 32 -3.46 8.67 -1.71
N HIS A 33 -4.53 8.55 -2.52
CA HIS A 33 -4.50 8.97 -3.92
C HIS A 33 -4.10 10.44 -4.06
N PRO A 34 -3.21 10.80 -5.01
CA PRO A 34 -2.79 12.19 -5.22
C PRO A 34 -3.97 13.13 -5.52
N ASP A 35 -4.96 12.68 -6.28
CA ASP A 35 -6.16 13.48 -6.57
C ASP A 35 -6.94 13.89 -5.31
N ARG A 36 -6.91 13.07 -4.26
CA ARG A 36 -7.61 13.34 -2.99
C ARG A 36 -6.73 14.02 -1.94
N ASN A 37 -5.41 13.96 -2.12
CA ASN A 37 -4.40 14.46 -1.19
C ASN A 37 -3.42 15.40 -1.91
N GLN A 38 -3.96 16.35 -2.69
CA GLN A 38 -3.15 17.26 -3.49
C GLN A 38 -2.23 18.10 -2.60
N GLY A 39 -0.93 18.07 -2.87
CA GLY A 39 0.08 18.79 -2.11
C GLY A 39 0.53 18.12 -0.81
N ASP A 40 -0.05 16.98 -0.44
CA ASP A 40 0.38 16.19 0.72
C ASP A 40 1.52 15.24 0.33
N LYS A 41 2.74 15.63 0.69
CA LYS A 41 3.96 14.85 0.45
C LYS A 41 3.99 13.54 1.25
N GLU A 42 3.35 13.48 2.41
CA GLU A 42 3.28 12.25 3.21
C GLU A 42 2.32 11.25 2.57
N ALA A 43 1.19 11.72 2.05
CA ALA A 43 0.27 10.88 1.29
C ALA A 43 0.92 10.34 0.02
N GLU A 44 1.70 11.17 -0.69
CA GLU A 44 2.46 10.76 -1.87
C GLU A 44 3.51 9.68 -1.53
N ALA A 45 4.27 9.87 -0.44
CA ALA A 45 5.24 8.89 0.02
C ALA A 45 4.57 7.54 0.38
N LYS A 46 3.47 7.59 1.16
CA LYS A 46 2.69 6.40 1.51
C LYS A 46 2.12 5.72 0.26
N PHE A 47 1.60 6.47 -0.70
CA PHE A 47 1.08 5.92 -1.95
C PHE A 47 2.16 5.15 -2.73
N LYS A 48 3.38 5.68 -2.77
CA LYS A 48 4.53 4.98 -3.40
C LYS A 48 4.88 3.69 -2.67
N GLU A 49 4.97 3.71 -1.34
CA GLU A 49 5.23 2.51 -0.53
C GLU A 49 4.15 1.44 -0.70
N ILE A 50 2.87 1.85 -0.73
CA ILE A 50 1.72 0.96 -0.94
C ILE A 50 1.76 0.33 -2.34
N LYS A 51 2.14 1.10 -3.36
CA LYS A 51 2.29 0.61 -4.74
C LYS A 51 3.42 -0.40 -4.86
N GLU A 52 4.58 -0.08 -4.28
CA GLU A 52 5.73 -1.00 -4.26
C GLU A 52 5.38 -2.30 -3.51
N ALA A 53 4.72 -2.20 -2.35
CA ALA A 53 4.29 -3.35 -1.58
C ALA A 53 3.34 -4.26 -2.36
N TYR A 54 2.41 -3.68 -3.11
CA TYR A 54 1.51 -4.43 -3.98
C TYR A 54 2.27 -5.08 -5.15
N GLU A 55 3.17 -4.36 -5.83
CA GLU A 55 3.95 -4.90 -6.96
C GLU A 55 4.87 -6.06 -6.58
N ILE A 56 5.31 -6.14 -5.32
CA ILE A 56 6.14 -7.25 -4.84
C ILE A 56 5.30 -8.44 -4.34
N LEU A 57 4.05 -8.22 -3.95
CA LEU A 57 3.17 -9.26 -3.37
C LEU A 57 2.12 -9.82 -4.33
N ASP A 58 1.84 -9.15 -5.45
CA ASP A 58 0.99 -9.63 -6.57
C ASP A 58 1.76 -10.64 -7.45
#